data_AF-F4R408-F1
#
_entry.id   AF-F4R408-F1
#
_cell.length_a   1.000
_cell.length_b   1.000
_cell.length_c   1.000
_cell.angle_alpha   90.00
_cell.angle_beta   90.00
_cell.angle_gamma   90.00
#
_symmetry.space_group_name_H-M   'P 1'
#
loop_
_entity.id
_entity.type
_entity.pdbx_description
1 polymer ?
#
loop_
_entity_poly.entity_id
_entity_poly.type
_entity_poly.pdbx_seq_one_letter_code
_entity_poly.pdbx_strand_id
1 'polypeptide(L)'
;MSTPVDLNDRESLLRAASTSLNSKIVSQSSSILAPIAVEAVKRVADLKNSNVDLKNIRIVKKVGGTIEDTSLVDRLVLRQNAITGQGGPSRKEKAKIGLIQFQLGAPKPGMDNQIKVDDYRQMDKILKASSLKTSPRPAAMCINHWSIFWSFGYLQSIIRFVHRWSL
;
A
#
# COMPACT_ATOMS: atom_id res chain seq x y z
N MET A 1 -39.52 0.57 17.12
CA MET A 1 -39.87 1.50 16.04
C MET A 1 -38.55 2.01 15.45
N SER A 2 -38.35 1.88 14.13
CA SER A 2 -37.15 2.39 13.46
C SER A 2 -37.39 3.85 13.07
N THR A 3 -36.43 4.71 13.39
CA THR A 3 -36.41 6.09 12.89
C THR A 3 -35.52 6.14 11.65
N PRO A 4 -36.01 6.68 10.51
CA PRO A 4 -35.16 6.88 9.34
C PRO A 4 -34.09 7.93 9.67
N VAL A 5 -32.85 7.66 9.27
CA VAL A 5 -31.69 8.54 9.49
C VAL A 5 -31.16 8.94 8.13
N ASP A 6 -30.89 10.24 7.95
CA ASP A 6 -30.22 10.74 6.76
C ASP A 6 -28.71 10.48 6.83
N LEU A 7 -28.10 10.15 5.69
CA LEU A 7 -26.66 9.88 5.56
C LEU A 7 -25.80 11.12 5.80
N ASN A 8 -26.39 12.32 5.70
CA ASN A 8 -25.71 13.57 5.98
C ASN A 8 -25.67 13.92 7.47
N ASP A 9 -26.49 13.29 8.29
CA ASP A 9 -26.53 13.55 9.72
C ASP A 9 -25.35 12.89 10.44
N ARG A 10 -24.31 13.70 10.65
CA ARG A 10 -23.09 13.28 11.32
C ARG A 10 -23.34 12.93 12.80
N GLU A 11 -24.27 13.58 13.47
CA GLU A 11 -24.50 13.36 14.91
C GLU A 11 -25.14 12.00 15.17
N SER A 12 -26.16 11.64 14.38
CA SER A 12 -26.79 10.32 14.48
C SER A 12 -25.80 9.20 14.18
N LEU A 13 -24.94 9.37 13.17
CA LEU A 13 -23.89 8.40 12.83
C LEU A 13 -22.84 8.28 13.94
N LEU A 14 -22.42 9.39 14.54
CA LEU A 14 -21.48 9.39 15.67
C LEU A 14 -22.07 8.68 16.89
N ARG A 15 -23.34 8.94 17.22
CA ARG A 15 -24.03 8.25 18.32
C ARG A 15 -24.11 6.75 18.08
N ALA A 16 -24.51 6.32 16.88
CA ALA A 16 -24.58 4.91 16.50
C ALA A 16 -23.21 4.22 16.58
N ALA A 17 -22.15 4.88 16.10
CA ALA A 17 -20.77 4.38 16.18
C ALA A 17 -20.30 4.27 17.64
N SER A 18 -20.55 5.29 18.46
CA SER A 18 -20.19 5.30 19.89
C SER A 18 -20.88 4.19 20.67
N THR A 19 -22.19 4.00 20.46
CA THR A 19 -22.95 2.90 21.10
C THR A 19 -22.37 1.53 20.73
N SER A 20 -21.96 1.35 19.47
CA SER A 20 -21.36 0.09 18.98
C SER A 20 -19.96 -0.19 19.54
N LEU A 21 -19.24 0.85 19.98
CA LEU A 21 -17.91 0.73 20.58
C LEU A 21 -17.97 0.57 22.11
N ASN A 22 -19.07 0.94 22.74
CA ASN A 22 -19.19 0.98 24.20
C ASN A 22 -19.10 -0.41 24.86
N SER A 23 -19.46 -1.48 24.15
CA SER A 23 -19.35 -2.87 24.64
C SER A 23 -17.97 -3.51 24.41
N LYS A 24 -17.01 -2.77 23.84
CA LYS A 24 -15.66 -3.27 23.53
C LYS A 24 -14.64 -2.67 24.49
N ILE A 25 -13.48 -3.31 24.60
CA ILE A 25 -12.34 -2.81 25.40
C ILE A 25 -11.90 -1.39 25.02
N VAL A 26 -12.25 -0.95 23.82
CA VAL A 26 -11.96 0.38 23.27
C VAL A 26 -12.99 1.45 23.66
N SER A 27 -13.91 1.17 24.59
CA SER A 27 -14.98 2.09 25.02
C SER A 27 -14.44 3.41 25.59
N GLN A 28 -13.31 3.35 26.30
CA GLN A 28 -12.64 4.53 26.87
C GLN A 28 -12.16 5.51 25.79
N SER A 29 -11.76 5.00 24.61
CA SER A 29 -11.30 5.79 23.47
C SER A 29 -12.39 5.95 22.39
N SER A 30 -13.65 5.74 22.74
CA SER A 30 -14.78 5.83 21.81
C SER A 30 -14.93 7.21 21.18
N SER A 31 -14.58 8.26 21.92
CA SER A 31 -14.57 9.66 21.46
C SER A 31 -13.63 9.91 20.28
N ILE A 32 -12.50 9.19 20.20
CA ILE A 32 -11.51 9.33 19.13
C ILE A 32 -11.83 8.37 17.97
N LEU A 33 -12.24 7.14 18.28
CA LEU A 33 -12.48 6.11 17.26
C LEU A 33 -13.80 6.28 16.52
N ALA A 34 -14.84 6.80 17.16
CA ALA A 34 -16.14 7.04 16.53
C ALA A 34 -16.05 8.01 15.34
N PRO A 35 -15.43 9.21 15.46
CA PRO A 35 -15.30 10.12 14.32
C PRO A 35 -14.42 9.55 13.21
N ILE A 36 -13.35 8.83 13.55
CA ILE A 36 -12.48 8.16 12.56
C ILE A 36 -13.28 7.16 11.72
N ALA A 37 -14.11 6.33 12.36
CA ALA A 37 -14.91 5.34 11.66
C ALA A 37 -15.96 5.98 10.75
N VAL A 38 -16.66 7.01 11.23
CA VAL A 38 -17.69 7.73 10.46
C VAL A 38 -17.06 8.44 9.26
N GLU A 39 -15.94 9.12 9.43
CA GLU A 39 -15.24 9.81 8.35
C GLU A 39 -14.67 8.84 7.31
N ALA A 40 -14.12 7.71 7.73
CA ALA A 40 -13.63 6.68 6.83
C ALA A 40 -14.76 6.11 5.94
N VAL A 41 -15.91 5.81 6.53
CA VAL A 41 -17.08 5.30 5.80
C VAL A 41 -17.65 6.37 4.85
N LYS A 42 -17.76 7.62 5.31
CA LYS A 42 -18.29 8.72 4.48
C LYS A 42 -17.46 8.98 3.22
N ARG A 43 -16.14 8.73 3.26
CA ARG A 43 -15.25 8.87 2.10
C ARG A 43 -15.34 7.73 1.10
N VAL A 44 -15.73 6.55 1.56
CA VAL A 44 -15.87 5.33 0.72
C VAL A 44 -17.31 5.16 0.22
N ALA A 45 -18.27 5.79 0.89
CA ALA A 45 -19.67 5.73 0.51
C ALA A 45 -19.91 6.40 -0.85
N ASP A 46 -20.12 5.59 -1.88
CA ASP A 46 -20.56 6.06 -3.19
C ASP A 46 -22.07 6.34 -3.15
N LEU A 47 -22.44 7.60 -3.44
CA LEU A 47 -23.84 8.06 -3.51
C LEU A 47 -24.68 7.30 -4.54
N LYS A 48 -24.04 6.57 -5.47
CA LYS A 48 -24.70 5.90 -6.59
C LYS A 48 -25.13 4.46 -6.29
N ASN A 49 -24.42 3.74 -5.40
CA ASN A 49 -24.61 2.30 -5.25
C ASN A 49 -25.10 1.86 -3.87
N SER A 50 -25.36 2.80 -2.94
CA SER A 50 -25.84 2.53 -1.56
C SER A 50 -25.07 1.45 -0.78
N ASN A 51 -23.97 0.95 -1.33
CA ASN A 51 -23.20 -0.16 -0.84
C ASN A 51 -21.78 0.34 -0.58
N VAL A 52 -21.31 0.07 0.64
CA VAL A 52 -20.00 0.52 1.09
C VAL A 52 -19.05 -0.66 1.03
N ASP A 53 -18.07 -0.58 0.13
CA ASP A 53 -17.02 -1.60 0.03
C ASP A 53 -15.99 -1.41 1.15
N LEU A 54 -16.13 -2.20 2.22
CA LEU A 54 -15.22 -2.19 3.37
C LEU A 54 -13.76 -2.55 3.00
N LYS A 55 -13.53 -3.15 1.84
CA LYS A 55 -12.19 -3.46 1.34
C LYS A 55 -11.36 -2.19 1.10
N ASN A 56 -12.02 -1.07 0.79
CA ASN A 56 -11.36 0.21 0.52
C ASN A 56 -10.81 0.85 1.81
N ILE A 57 -11.30 0.44 2.97
CA ILE A 57 -10.82 0.89 4.27
C ILE A 57 -9.75 -0.08 4.77
N ARG A 58 -8.48 0.34 4.69
CA ARG A 58 -7.35 -0.47 5.15
C ARG A 58 -6.94 -0.11 6.57
N ILE A 59 -7.04 -1.06 7.48
CA ILE A 59 -6.55 -0.92 8.86
C ILE A 59 -5.10 -1.42 8.93
N VAL A 60 -4.15 -0.52 9.21
CA VAL A 60 -2.73 -0.86 9.39
C VAL A 60 -2.39 -0.79 10.87
N LYS A 61 -2.13 -1.96 11.48
CA LYS A 61 -1.66 -2.05 12.87
C LYS A 61 -0.14 -2.05 12.90
N LYS A 62 0.44 -1.12 13.65
CA LYS A 62 1.85 -1.15 14.06
C LYS A 62 1.91 -1.50 15.55
N VAL A 63 2.97 -2.19 15.95
CA VAL A 63 3.19 -2.56 17.34
C VAL A 63 3.84 -1.38 18.03
N GLY A 64 3.33 -0.99 19.20
CA GLY A 64 3.75 0.20 19.95
C GLY A 64 2.74 1.35 19.86
N GLY A 65 2.80 2.27 20.83
CA GLY A 65 1.87 3.38 21.00
C GLY A 65 0.65 3.05 21.86
N THR A 66 -0.20 4.05 22.08
CA THR A 66 -1.51 3.90 22.73
C THR A 66 -2.63 3.88 21.70
N ILE A 67 -3.85 3.53 22.13
CA ILE A 67 -5.04 3.56 21.25
C ILE A 67 -5.35 5.00 20.82
N GLU A 68 -4.99 5.98 21.64
CA GLU A 68 -5.21 7.41 21.42
C GLU A 68 -4.35 7.97 20.28
N ASP A 69 -3.21 7.32 19.98
CA ASP A 69 -2.34 7.69 18.85
C ASP A 69 -2.92 7.28 17.48
N THR A 70 -4.09 6.65 17.46
CA THR A 70 -4.74 6.22 16.22
C THR A 70 -5.31 7.43 15.48
N SER A 71 -4.92 7.60 14.22
CA SER A 71 -5.44 8.67 13.36
C SER A 71 -5.93 8.13 12.01
N LEU A 72 -6.89 8.85 11.44
CA LEU A 72 -7.31 8.62 10.06
C LEU A 72 -6.30 9.26 9.12
N VAL A 73 -5.72 8.46 8.24
CA VAL A 73 -4.84 8.95 7.18
C VAL A 73 -5.62 8.97 5.87
N ASP A 74 -5.69 10.14 5.24
CA ASP A 74 -6.45 10.36 3.99
C ASP A 74 -5.85 9.62 2.77
N ARG A 75 -4.63 9.12 2.91
CA ARG A 75 -3.85 8.47 1.85
C ARG A 75 -3.44 7.06 2.25
N LEU A 76 -2.85 6.35 1.30
CA LEU A 76 -2.40 4.99 1.48
C LEU A 76 -1.20 4.91 2.46
N VAL A 77 -1.39 4.19 3.57
CA VAL A 77 -0.30 3.83 4.49
C VAL A 77 0.25 2.46 4.09
N LEU A 78 1.57 2.37 3.98
CA LEU A 78 2.27 1.14 3.65
C LEU A 78 3.14 0.70 4.81
N ARG A 79 3.09 -0.60 5.13
CA ARG A 79 3.87 -1.17 6.25
C ARG A 79 5.37 -1.30 5.94
N GLN A 80 5.73 -1.30 4.66
CA GLN A 80 7.09 -1.58 4.20
C GLN A 80 8.03 -0.42 4.53
N ASN A 81 9.25 -0.78 4.94
CA ASN A 81 10.31 0.18 5.20
C ASN A 81 11.03 0.52 3.89
N ALA A 82 11.48 1.76 3.76
CA ALA A 82 12.37 2.14 2.67
C ALA A 82 13.70 1.38 2.79
N ILE A 83 14.27 0.98 1.64
CA ILE A 83 15.57 0.32 1.60
C ILE A 83 16.65 1.38 1.85
N THR A 84 17.18 1.42 3.07
CA THR A 84 18.24 2.35 3.48
C THR A 84 19.64 1.93 3.02
N GLY A 85 19.84 0.66 2.67
CA GLY A 85 21.17 0.11 2.31
C GLY A 85 21.82 0.67 1.03
N GLN A 86 21.08 1.43 0.20
CA GLN A 86 21.60 2.11 -0.99
C GLN A 86 21.27 3.62 -1.02
N GLY A 87 21.10 4.25 0.16
CA GLY A 87 20.79 5.68 0.22
C GLY A 87 19.34 6.02 -0.16
N GLY A 88 18.39 5.14 0.17
CA GLY A 88 16.97 5.40 -0.04
C GLY A 88 16.52 6.68 0.70
N PRO A 89 15.76 7.59 0.04
CA PRO A 89 15.34 8.83 0.67
C PRO A 89 14.32 8.57 1.78
N SER A 90 14.61 9.00 3.01
CA SER A 90 13.72 8.83 4.17
C SER A 90 12.45 9.68 4.07
N ARG A 91 12.51 10.83 3.39
CA ARG A 91 11.39 11.74 3.16
C ARG A 91 11.51 12.38 1.78
N LYS A 92 10.43 12.33 1.00
CA LYS A 92 10.30 12.99 -0.30
C LYS A 92 9.00 13.77 -0.34
N GLU A 93 9.09 15.05 -0.62
CA GLU A 93 7.92 15.91 -0.83
C GLU A 93 7.55 15.92 -2.33
N LYS A 94 6.24 15.93 -2.63
CA LYS A 94 5.71 15.91 -4.01
C LYS A 94 6.25 14.75 -4.87
N ALA A 95 6.36 13.56 -4.27
CA ALA A 95 6.85 12.38 -4.98
C ALA A 95 5.82 11.85 -5.98
N LYS A 96 6.28 11.54 -7.20
CA LYS A 96 5.55 10.67 -8.13
C LYS A 96 5.77 9.22 -7.72
N ILE A 97 4.68 8.53 -7.39
CA ILE A 97 4.69 7.13 -6.96
C ILE A 97 4.48 6.24 -8.19
N GLY A 98 5.42 5.33 -8.39
CA GLY A 98 5.39 4.34 -9.45
C GLY A 98 5.13 2.94 -8.95
N LEU A 99 4.17 2.25 -9.56
CA LEU A 99 3.94 0.83 -9.31
C LEU A 99 4.67 0.02 -10.39
N ILE A 100 5.69 -0.73 -9.98
CA ILE A 100 6.43 -1.61 -10.89
C ILE A 100 6.05 -3.05 -10.56
N GLN A 101 5.58 -3.77 -11.58
CA GLN A 101 5.19 -5.18 -11.44
C GLN A 101 6.34 -6.15 -11.73
N PHE A 102 7.47 -5.68 -12.28
CA PHE A 102 8.62 -6.51 -12.61
C PHE A 102 9.70 -6.50 -11.52
N GLN A 103 10.47 -7.58 -11.43
CA GLN A 103 11.62 -7.68 -10.53
C GLN A 103 12.80 -6.88 -11.08
N LEU A 104 13.44 -6.06 -10.23
CA LEU A 104 14.64 -5.28 -10.59
C LEU A 104 15.91 -6.13 -10.78
N GLY A 105 15.89 -7.41 -10.40
CA GLY A 105 17.02 -8.32 -10.53
C GLY A 105 17.23 -8.85 -11.95
N ALA A 106 18.31 -9.61 -12.14
CA ALA A 106 18.58 -10.31 -13.39
C ALA A 106 17.36 -11.19 -13.77
N PRO A 107 16.88 -11.10 -15.02
CA PRO A 107 15.72 -11.87 -15.45
C PRO A 107 16.07 -13.36 -15.37
N LYS A 108 15.43 -14.07 -14.44
CA LYS A 108 15.52 -15.52 -14.37
C LYS A 108 14.51 -16.10 -15.37
N PRO A 109 14.94 -16.82 -16.41
CA PRO A 109 14.01 -17.52 -17.28
C PRO A 109 13.22 -18.53 -16.44
N GLY A 110 11.91 -18.64 -16.67
CA GLY A 110 11.03 -19.55 -15.93
C GLY A 110 11.16 -21.02 -16.34
N MET A 111 12.09 -21.33 -17.25
CA MET A 111 12.48 -22.69 -17.64
C MET A 111 13.83 -23.03 -17.01
N ASP A 112 14.03 -24.30 -16.65
CA ASP A 112 15.28 -24.80 -16.08
C ASP A 112 16.44 -24.64 -17.06
N ASN A 113 17.14 -23.51 -16.97
CA ASN A 113 18.32 -23.21 -17.77
C ASN A 113 19.58 -23.56 -16.95
N GLN A 114 20.27 -24.63 -17.32
CA GLN A 114 21.62 -24.89 -16.84
C GLN A 114 22.63 -24.12 -17.69
N ILE A 115 23.40 -23.25 -17.05
CA ILE A 115 24.52 -22.56 -17.68
C ILE A 115 25.74 -23.50 -17.55
N LYS A 116 26.07 -24.23 -18.62
CA LYS A 116 27.33 -24.95 -18.71
C LYS A 116 28.43 -23.96 -19.08
N VAL A 117 29.52 -23.97 -18.33
CA VAL A 117 30.68 -23.10 -18.59
C VAL A 117 31.85 -23.98 -18.98
N ASP A 118 32.25 -23.90 -20.25
CA ASP A 118 33.30 -24.74 -20.80
C ASP A 118 34.67 -24.03 -20.81
N ASP A 119 34.70 -22.71 -20.73
CA ASP A 119 35.92 -21.90 -20.79
C ASP A 119 35.91 -20.80 -19.70
N TYR A 120 37.06 -20.61 -19.04
CA TYR A 120 37.25 -19.61 -17.98
C TYR A 120 36.96 -18.18 -18.47
N ARG A 121 37.22 -17.90 -19.76
CA ARG A 121 36.92 -16.59 -20.38
C ARG A 121 35.42 -16.31 -20.52
N GLN A 122 34.57 -17.33 -20.41
CA GLN A 122 33.12 -17.17 -20.47
C GLN A 122 32.54 -16.71 -19.12
N MET A 123 33.26 -16.93 -18.00
CA MET A 123 32.83 -16.46 -16.68
C MET A 123 32.65 -14.95 -16.63
N ASP A 124 33.65 -14.19 -17.10
CA ASP A 124 33.57 -12.72 -17.13
C ASP A 124 32.48 -12.21 -18.09
N LYS A 125 32.23 -12.92 -19.20
CA LYS A 125 31.15 -12.56 -20.14
C LYS A 125 29.77 -12.73 -19.49
N ILE A 126 29.58 -13.77 -18.67
CA ILE A 126 28.30 -14.03 -17.97
C ILE A 126 28.06 -12.99 -16.87
N LEU A 127 29.10 -12.67 -16.09
CA LEU A 127 29.03 -11.62 -15.05
C LEU A 127 28.75 -10.24 -15.66
N LYS A 128 29.39 -9.93 -16.80
CA LYS A 128 29.15 -8.68 -17.51
C LYS A 128 27.77 -8.65 -18.16
N ALA A 129 27.29 -9.74 -18.76
CA ALA A 129 25.98 -9.81 -19.39
C ALA A 129 24.81 -9.71 -18.38
N SER A 130 24.94 -10.32 -17.19
CA SER A 130 23.93 -10.22 -16.13
C SER A 130 23.84 -8.80 -15.55
N SER A 131 24.99 -8.14 -15.41
CA SER A 131 25.08 -6.73 -15.01
C SER A 131 24.51 -5.79 -16.10
N LEU A 132 24.84 -6.03 -17.37
CA LEU A 132 24.38 -5.21 -18.50
C LEU A 132 22.87 -5.32 -18.76
N LYS A 133 22.27 -6.49 -18.55
CA LYS A 133 20.79 -6.65 -18.63
C LYS A 133 20.06 -5.94 -17.50
N THR A 134 20.76 -5.58 -16.44
CA THR A 134 20.20 -4.87 -15.28
C THR A 134 20.30 -3.36 -15.45
N SER A 135 21.31 -2.83 -16.15
CA SER A 135 21.59 -1.38 -16.27
C SER A 135 20.58 -0.52 -17.05
N PRO A 136 19.88 -0.96 -18.13
CA PRO A 136 18.98 -0.08 -18.86
C PRO A 136 17.64 0.17 -18.15
N ARG A 137 17.24 -0.71 -17.22
CA ARG A 137 15.97 -0.60 -16.48
C ARG A 137 15.90 0.57 -15.50
N PRO A 138 16.92 0.84 -14.65
CA PRO A 138 16.95 2.04 -13.83
C PRO A 138 17.08 3.33 -14.67
N ALA A 139 17.73 3.29 -15.84
CA ALA A 139 17.83 4.47 -16.71
C ALA A 139 16.45 4.91 -17.26
N ALA A 140 15.62 3.97 -17.71
CA ALA A 140 14.23 4.24 -18.13
C ALA A 140 13.37 4.80 -16.98
N MET A 141 13.67 4.43 -15.74
CA MET A 141 12.99 4.93 -14.54
C MET A 141 13.35 6.38 -14.21
N CYS A 142 14.62 6.77 -14.39
CA CYS A 142 15.08 8.14 -14.22
C CYS A 142 14.44 9.09 -15.24
N ILE A 143 14.25 8.63 -16.49
CA ILE A 143 13.63 9.43 -17.57
C ILE A 143 12.20 9.83 -17.23
N ASN A 144 11.43 8.93 -16.61
CA ASN A 144 10.05 9.22 -16.23
C ASN A 144 9.91 10.11 -14.98
N HIS A 145 11.02 10.50 -14.34
CA HIS A 145 11.03 11.35 -13.14
C HIS A 145 10.25 10.73 -11.96
N TRP A 146 10.28 9.41 -11.81
CA TRP A 146 9.63 8.70 -10.70
C TRP A 146 10.53 8.74 -9.47
N SER A 147 9.98 9.14 -8.31
CA SER A 147 10.77 9.38 -7.09
C SER A 147 10.72 8.23 -6.08
N ILE A 148 9.71 7.35 -6.18
CA ILE A 148 9.51 6.22 -5.26
C ILE A 148 9.14 4.99 -6.07
N PHE A 149 9.91 3.90 -5.90
CA PHE A 149 9.76 2.64 -6.63
C PHE A 149 9.39 1.49 -5.68
N TRP A 150 8.48 0.64 -6.13
CA TRP A 150 8.02 -0.54 -5.38
C TRP A 150 8.39 -1.81 -6.16
N SER A 151 9.15 -2.71 -5.54
CA SER A 151 9.58 -3.99 -6.15
C SER A 151 8.74 -5.16 -5.60
N PHE A 152 8.45 -6.12 -6.48
CA PHE A 152 7.35 -7.07 -6.37
C PHE A 152 7.41 -8.11 -5.25
N GLY A 153 8.49 -8.18 -4.46
CA GLY A 153 8.71 -9.30 -3.51
C GLY A 153 7.56 -9.59 -2.54
N TYR A 154 6.70 -8.60 -2.25
CA TYR A 154 5.54 -8.72 -1.36
C TYR A 154 4.29 -7.98 -1.88
N LEU A 155 4.17 -7.78 -3.20
CA LEU A 155 3.17 -6.89 -3.82
C LEU A 155 1.90 -7.58 -4.33
N GLN A 156 1.81 -8.92 -4.27
CA GLN A 156 0.63 -9.70 -4.67
C GLN A 156 -0.68 -9.19 -4.01
N SER A 157 -0.59 -8.68 -2.78
CA SER A 157 -1.73 -8.15 -2.05
C SER A 157 -2.17 -6.73 -2.51
N ILE A 158 -1.23 -5.92 -3.00
CA ILE A 158 -1.51 -4.53 -3.44
C ILE A 158 -2.06 -4.50 -4.87
N ILE A 159 -1.60 -5.39 -5.75
CA ILE A 159 -2.09 -5.38 -7.15
C ILE A 159 -3.52 -5.89 -7.26
N ARG A 160 -3.92 -6.88 -6.46
CA ARG A 160 -5.35 -7.26 -6.36
C ARG A 160 -6.23 -6.09 -5.87
N PHE A 161 -5.66 -5.18 -5.08
CA PHE A 161 -6.36 -3.99 -4.60
C PHE A 161 -6.47 -2.92 -5.69
N VAL A 162 -5.38 -2.61 -6.41
CA VAL A 162 -5.37 -1.59 -7.47
C VAL A 162 -6.16 -2.03 -8.71
N HIS A 163 -6.07 -3.30 -9.12
CA HIS A 163 -6.78 -3.78 -10.31
C HIS A 163 -8.30 -3.81 -10.13
N ARG A 164 -8.78 -3.93 -8.88
CA ARG A 164 -10.22 -3.91 -8.54
C ARG A 164 -10.77 -2.50 -8.32
N TRP A 165 -9.90 -1.50 -8.23
CA TRP A 165 -10.26 -0.07 -8.15
C TRP A 165 -10.23 0.61 -9.53
N SER A 166 -9.68 -0.05 -10.55
CA SER A 166 -9.58 0.45 -11.93
C SER A 166 -10.64 -0.17 -12.87
N LEU A 167 -11.52 -1.04 -12.36
CA LEU A 167 -12.66 -1.66 -13.03
C LEU A 167 -13.91 -1.37 -12.20
#